data_AF-A0A2G6NMI3-F1
#
_entry.id   AF-A0A2G6NMI3-F1
#
_cell.length_a   1.000
_cell.length_b   1.000
_cell.length_c   1.000
_cell.angle_alpha   90.00
_cell.angle_beta   90.00
_cell.angle_gamma   90.00
#
_symmetry.space_group_name_H-M   'P 1'
#
loop_
_entity.id
_entity.type
_entity.pdbx_description
1 polymer ?
#
loop_
_entity_poly.entity_id
_entity_poly.type
_entity_poly.pdbx_seq_one_letter_code
_entity_poly.pdbx_strand_id
1 'polypeptide(L)'
;ELAFLPEPMTTGAIFKGKMSGQKVVRALDFQQEWGRVMKTKPRIPQAGMQIDRSFYQANEPVINQLLDDISTAAMWIADNPQSAAEIGTNYLPVPKPILAAALPNAYLTGTKTSEIADEILFFFEQMYNLNPKIIGGKMPSKALFNL
;
A
#
# COMPACT_ATOMS: atom_id res chain seq x y z
N GLU A 1 9.59 -24.25 4.13
CA GLU A 1 9.46 -23.11 5.07
C GLU A 1 8.71 -21.97 4.38
N LEU A 2 8.07 -21.07 5.13
CA LEU A 2 7.31 -19.92 4.62
C LEU A 2 7.67 -18.67 5.43
N ALA A 3 7.71 -17.51 4.76
CA ALA A 3 7.93 -16.22 5.37
C ALA A 3 6.98 -15.17 4.77
N PHE A 4 6.51 -14.24 5.58
CA PHE A 4 5.72 -13.09 5.15
C PHE A 4 6.62 -11.85 5.07
N LEU A 5 6.66 -11.22 3.89
CA LEU A 5 7.50 -10.06 3.61
C LEU A 5 6.73 -9.05 2.74
N PRO A 6 6.84 -7.74 3.01
CA PRO A 6 6.42 -6.69 2.08
C PRO A 6 7.45 -6.47 0.97
N GLU A 7 7.05 -5.79 -0.10
CA GLU A 7 8.02 -5.25 -1.07
C GLU A 7 8.80 -4.06 -0.47
N PRO A 8 10.07 -3.84 -0.87
CA PRO A 8 10.86 -4.60 -1.85
C PRO A 8 11.58 -5.84 -1.27
N MET A 9 11.36 -6.18 0.02
CA MET A 9 12.07 -7.28 0.68
C MET A 9 11.75 -8.64 0.06
N THR A 10 10.52 -8.88 -0.38
CA THR A 10 10.13 -10.10 -1.11
C THR A 10 10.95 -10.27 -2.39
N THR A 11 11.04 -9.21 -3.22
CA THR A 11 11.89 -9.24 -4.42
C THR A 11 13.36 -9.44 -4.06
N GLY A 12 13.86 -8.75 -3.04
CA GLY A 12 15.24 -8.89 -2.57
C GLY A 12 15.59 -10.32 -2.14
N ALA A 13 14.70 -10.97 -1.38
CA ALA A 13 14.86 -12.36 -0.96
C ALA A 13 14.91 -13.32 -2.16
N ILE A 14 14.06 -13.10 -3.17
CA ILE A 14 14.06 -13.90 -4.40
C ILE A 14 15.37 -13.72 -5.18
N PHE A 15 15.87 -12.49 -5.30
CA PHE A 15 17.16 -12.21 -5.94
C PHE A 15 18.32 -12.90 -5.21
N LYS A 16 18.38 -12.76 -3.88
CA LYS A 16 19.41 -13.40 -3.04
C LYS A 16 19.33 -14.93 -3.12
N GLY A 17 18.12 -15.49 -3.15
CA GLY A 17 17.90 -16.92 -3.35
C GLY A 17 18.52 -17.40 -4.66
N LYS A 18 18.22 -16.73 -5.78
CA LYS A 18 18.82 -17.04 -7.08
C LYS A 18 20.35 -16.99 -7.06
N MET A 19 20.94 -15.97 -6.43
CA MET A 19 22.40 -15.83 -6.32
C MET A 19 23.06 -16.93 -5.48
N SER A 20 22.32 -17.52 -4.54
CA SER A 20 22.81 -18.57 -3.63
C SER A 20 22.38 -19.98 -4.05
N GLY A 21 21.76 -20.14 -5.23
CA GLY A 21 21.25 -21.44 -5.71
C GLY A 21 20.02 -21.96 -4.97
N GLN A 22 19.34 -21.11 -4.18
CA GLN A 22 18.13 -21.47 -3.45
C GLN A 22 16.87 -21.04 -4.20
N LYS A 23 15.90 -21.94 -4.30
CA LYS A 23 14.59 -21.65 -4.92
C LYS A 23 13.70 -20.89 -3.93
N VAL A 24 13.72 -19.56 -4.03
CA VAL A 24 12.79 -18.67 -3.33
C VAL A 24 11.75 -18.17 -4.33
N VAL A 25 10.47 -18.32 -3.99
CA VAL A 25 9.33 -17.97 -4.85
C VAL A 25 8.26 -17.21 -4.08
N ARG A 26 7.46 -16.41 -4.77
CA ARG A 26 6.21 -15.87 -4.21
C ARG A 26 5.20 -17.01 -4.16
N ALA A 27 4.87 -17.47 -2.95
CA ALA A 27 3.91 -18.55 -2.76
C ALA A 27 2.46 -18.06 -2.66
N LEU A 28 2.25 -16.84 -2.14
CA LEU A 28 0.94 -16.28 -1.87
C LEU A 28 0.95 -14.76 -2.13
N ASP A 29 -0.10 -14.26 -2.77
CA ASP A 29 -0.40 -12.83 -2.83
C ASP A 29 -1.52 -12.50 -1.84
N PHE A 30 -1.19 -11.80 -0.77
CA PHE A 30 -2.14 -11.50 0.30
C PHE A 30 -3.28 -10.58 -0.14
N GLN A 31 -3.08 -9.71 -1.12
CA GLN A 31 -4.16 -8.84 -1.61
C GLN A 31 -5.18 -9.68 -2.39
N GLN A 32 -4.70 -10.59 -3.24
CA GLN A 32 -5.58 -11.51 -3.98
C GLN A 32 -6.33 -12.45 -3.03
N GLU A 33 -5.62 -13.04 -2.06
CA GLU A 33 -6.25 -13.92 -1.07
C GLU A 33 -7.25 -13.21 -0.18
N TRP A 34 -6.98 -11.96 0.21
CA TRP A 34 -7.94 -11.13 0.93
C TRP A 34 -9.24 -10.96 0.14
N GLY A 35 -9.14 -10.55 -1.13
CA GLY A 35 -10.32 -10.43 -2.00
C GLY A 35 -11.09 -11.75 -2.13
N ARG A 36 -10.37 -12.87 -2.30
CA ARG A 36 -10.97 -14.20 -2.43
C ARG A 36 -11.69 -14.67 -1.16
N VAL A 37 -11.03 -14.59 0.00
CA VAL A 37 -11.54 -15.11 1.27
C VAL A 37 -12.63 -14.20 1.84
N MET A 38 -12.42 -12.89 1.77
CA MET A 38 -13.35 -11.90 2.33
C MET A 38 -14.47 -11.52 1.37
N LYS A 39 -14.43 -12.02 0.13
CA LYS A 39 -15.37 -11.68 -0.95
C LYS A 39 -15.41 -10.17 -1.23
N THR A 40 -14.24 -9.55 -1.21
CA THR A 40 -14.05 -8.12 -1.51
C THR A 40 -13.22 -7.95 -2.78
N LYS A 41 -12.96 -6.70 -3.19
CA LYS A 41 -11.87 -6.43 -4.15
C LYS A 41 -10.53 -6.93 -3.55
N PRO A 42 -9.55 -7.31 -4.38
CA PRO A 42 -8.23 -7.73 -3.92
C PRO A 42 -7.41 -6.53 -3.48
N ARG A 43 -7.85 -5.88 -2.41
CA ARG A 43 -7.29 -4.65 -1.84
C ARG A 43 -7.35 -4.71 -0.33
N ILE A 44 -6.20 -4.50 0.32
CA ILE A 44 -6.12 -4.33 1.77
C ILE A 44 -5.76 -2.86 2.06
N PRO A 45 -6.67 -2.03 2.61
CA PRO A 45 -6.40 -0.63 2.91
C PRO A 45 -5.58 -0.47 4.20
N GLN A 46 -4.39 -1.09 4.23
CA GLN A 46 -3.48 -1.12 5.38
C GLN A 46 -2.74 0.21 5.62
N ALA A 47 -2.61 1.04 4.58
CA ALA A 47 -1.87 2.30 4.61
C ALA A 47 -2.70 3.41 3.97
N GLY A 48 -2.58 4.62 4.53
CA GLY A 48 -3.25 5.82 4.05
C GLY A 48 -2.60 7.08 4.61
N MET A 49 -2.97 8.23 4.05
CA MET A 49 -2.51 9.54 4.52
C MET A 49 -3.59 10.19 5.39
N GLN A 50 -3.20 10.63 6.58
CA GLN A 50 -4.05 11.44 7.45
C GLN A 50 -3.53 12.86 7.43
N ILE A 51 -4.45 13.82 7.36
CA ILE A 51 -4.15 15.25 7.32
C ILE A 51 -4.94 15.89 8.44
N ASP A 52 -4.30 16.75 9.23
CA ASP A 52 -5.00 17.54 10.23
C ASP A 52 -6.06 18.43 9.54
N ARG A 53 -7.26 18.48 10.12
CA ARG A 53 -8.38 19.20 9.51
C ARG A 53 -8.11 20.68 9.34
N SER A 54 -7.52 21.32 10.35
CA SER A 54 -7.25 22.76 10.30
C SER A 54 -6.18 23.07 9.26
N PHE A 55 -5.17 22.19 9.13
CA PHE A 55 -4.17 22.29 8.09
C PHE A 55 -4.76 22.09 6.69
N TYR A 56 -5.65 21.11 6.51
CA TYR A 56 -6.36 20.90 5.25
C TYR A 56 -7.15 22.14 4.85
N GLN A 57 -8.00 22.66 5.74
CA GLN A 57 -8.86 23.81 5.45
C GLN A 57 -8.06 25.08 5.13
N ALA A 58 -6.92 25.29 5.80
CA ALA A 58 -6.04 26.43 5.53
C ALA A 58 -5.27 26.31 4.20
N ASN A 59 -5.13 25.11 3.64
CA ASN A 59 -4.28 24.82 2.48
C ASN A 59 -5.00 24.00 1.39
N GLU A 60 -6.34 24.03 1.36
CA GLU A 60 -7.17 23.11 0.58
C GLU A 60 -6.75 22.99 -0.89
N PRO A 61 -6.50 24.09 -1.64
CA PRO A 61 -6.09 23.98 -3.04
C PRO A 61 -4.77 23.22 -3.24
N VAL A 62 -3.79 23.47 -2.35
CA VAL A 62 -2.46 22.84 -2.43
C VAL A 62 -2.55 21.36 -2.05
N ILE A 63 -3.32 21.03 -1.02
CA ILE A 63 -3.49 19.64 -0.59
C ILE A 63 -4.26 18.84 -1.64
N ASN A 64 -5.31 19.38 -2.22
CA ASN A 64 -6.05 18.70 -3.28
C ASN A 64 -5.16 18.44 -4.50
N GLN A 65 -4.32 19.41 -4.90
CA GLN A 65 -3.34 19.21 -5.97
C GLN A 65 -2.34 18.10 -5.61
N LEU A 66 -1.79 18.10 -4.40
CA LEU A 66 -0.86 17.05 -3.94
C LEU A 66 -1.48 15.65 -4.00
N LEU A 67 -2.74 15.50 -3.60
CA LEU A 67 -3.44 14.20 -3.63
C LEU A 67 -3.69 13.71 -5.07
N ASP A 68 -4.00 14.62 -5.99
CA ASP A 68 -4.14 14.30 -7.42
C ASP A 68 -2.78 13.94 -8.04
N ASP A 69 -1.71 14.63 -7.65
CA ASP A 69 -0.33 14.33 -8.08
C ASP A 69 0.13 12.96 -7.57
N ILE A 70 -0.18 12.59 -6.32
CA ILE A 70 0.12 11.25 -5.78
C ILE A 70 -0.59 10.16 -6.58
N SER A 71 -1.87 10.38 -6.92
CA SER A 71 -2.65 9.43 -7.71
C SER A 71 -2.07 9.26 -9.11
N THR A 72 -1.68 10.37 -9.74
CA THR A 72 -1.01 10.39 -11.04
C THR A 72 0.35 9.71 -11.00
N ALA A 73 1.15 9.97 -9.96
CA ALA A 73 2.45 9.36 -9.78
C ALA A 73 2.35 7.83 -9.60
N ALA A 74 1.36 7.34 -8.83
CA ALA A 74 1.14 5.91 -8.66
C ALA A 74 0.83 5.21 -9.98
N MET A 75 -0.02 5.80 -10.83
CA MET A 75 -0.31 5.28 -12.17
C MET A 75 0.95 5.30 -13.05
N TRP A 76 1.68 6.42 -13.07
CA TRP A 76 2.91 6.54 -13.84
C TRP A 76 3.97 5.50 -13.43
N ILE A 77 4.11 5.22 -12.13
CA ILE A 77 5.05 4.20 -11.61
C ILE A 77 4.69 2.81 -12.13
N ALA A 78 3.40 2.47 -12.19
CA ALA A 78 2.95 1.17 -12.70
C ALA A 78 3.34 0.99 -14.17
N ASP A 79 3.21 2.05 -14.97
CA ASP A 79 3.56 2.04 -16.39
C ASP A 79 5.07 2.19 -16.65
N ASN A 80 5.83 2.73 -15.70
CA ASN A 80 7.24 3.10 -15.87
C ASN A 80 8.16 2.57 -14.73
N PRO A 81 8.14 1.26 -14.39
CA PRO A 81 8.83 0.75 -13.21
C PRO A 81 10.36 0.96 -13.25
N GLN A 82 10.99 0.97 -14.43
CA GLN A 82 12.43 1.21 -14.55
C GLN A 82 12.81 2.67 -14.26
N SER A 83 12.05 3.62 -14.80
CA SER A 83 12.25 5.05 -14.57
C SER A 83 11.90 5.43 -13.13
N ALA A 84 10.80 4.86 -12.61
CA ALA A 84 10.43 5.02 -11.20
C ALA A 84 11.52 4.49 -10.26
N ALA A 85 12.12 3.34 -10.57
CA ALA A 85 13.22 2.81 -9.77
C ALA A 85 14.47 3.69 -9.81
N GLU A 86 14.83 4.27 -10.96
CA GLU A 86 15.96 5.23 -11.05
C GLU A 86 15.75 6.42 -10.09
N ILE A 87 14.54 7.00 -10.11
CA ILE A 87 14.18 8.08 -9.19
C ILE A 87 14.23 7.58 -7.74
N GLY A 88 13.59 6.44 -7.47
CA GLY A 88 13.46 5.87 -6.14
C GLY A 88 14.79 5.51 -5.49
N THR A 89 15.81 5.11 -6.26
CA THR A 89 17.15 4.79 -5.73
C THR A 89 17.89 6.01 -5.17
N ASN A 90 17.47 7.23 -5.49
CA ASN A 90 18.00 8.43 -4.85
C ASN A 90 17.53 8.58 -3.39
N TYR A 91 16.44 7.88 -3.02
CA TYR A 91 15.78 8.02 -1.71
C TYR A 91 15.76 6.72 -0.90
N LEU A 92 15.89 5.57 -1.56
CA LEU A 92 15.80 4.25 -0.94
C LEU A 92 17.14 3.50 -1.07
N PRO A 93 17.64 2.87 0.01
CA PRO A 93 18.86 2.07 -0.03
C PRO A 93 18.63 0.68 -0.67
N VAL A 94 18.04 0.65 -1.86
CA VAL A 94 17.66 -0.56 -2.58
C VAL A 94 18.25 -0.51 -3.99
N PRO A 95 18.98 -1.56 -4.45
CA PRO A 95 19.50 -1.58 -5.81
C PRO A 95 18.40 -1.44 -6.87
N LYS A 96 18.63 -0.61 -7.88
CA LYS A 96 17.65 -0.32 -8.95
C LYS A 96 16.99 -1.57 -9.56
N PRO A 97 17.73 -2.64 -9.92
CA PRO A 97 17.09 -3.83 -10.49
C PRO A 97 16.09 -4.51 -9.55
N ILE A 98 16.36 -4.49 -8.25
CA ILE A 98 15.47 -5.05 -7.22
C ILE A 98 14.25 -4.14 -7.07
N LEU A 99 14.47 -2.82 -6.97
CA LEU A 99 13.37 -1.87 -6.83
C LEU A 99 12.42 -1.91 -8.04
N ALA A 100 12.96 -1.91 -9.27
CA ALA A 100 12.16 -1.98 -10.49
C ALA A 100 11.34 -3.27 -10.57
N ALA A 101 11.90 -4.40 -10.15
CA ALA A 101 11.18 -5.69 -10.12
C ALA A 101 10.15 -5.77 -8.97
N ALA A 102 10.32 -4.97 -7.92
CA ALA A 102 9.40 -4.92 -6.79
C ALA A 102 8.15 -4.07 -7.07
N LEU A 103 8.29 -2.97 -7.82
CA LEU A 103 7.21 -1.99 -8.03
C LEU A 103 5.87 -2.59 -8.53
N PRO A 104 5.84 -3.51 -9.51
CA PRO A 104 4.58 -4.12 -9.95
C PRO A 104 3.87 -4.92 -8.86
N ASN A 105 4.59 -5.38 -7.84
CA ASN A 105 4.07 -6.18 -6.73
C ASN A 105 3.82 -5.33 -5.46
N ALA A 106 4.22 -4.06 -5.48
CA ALA A 106 4.08 -3.16 -4.33
C ALA A 106 2.66 -2.62 -4.18
N TYR A 107 1.82 -2.75 -5.23
CA TYR A 107 0.43 -2.27 -5.26
C TYR A 107 0.30 -0.80 -4.82
N LEU A 108 1.22 0.05 -5.26
CA LEU A 108 1.18 1.48 -4.98
C LEU A 108 -0.08 2.11 -5.57
N THR A 109 -0.76 2.93 -4.79
CA THR A 109 -1.99 3.60 -5.21
C THR A 109 -2.16 4.93 -4.47
N GLY A 110 -2.73 5.91 -5.15
CA GLY A 110 -3.43 7.04 -4.54
C GLY A 110 -4.90 6.87 -4.80
N THR A 111 -5.66 6.39 -3.81
CA THR A 111 -7.12 6.24 -3.91
C THR A 111 -7.78 7.19 -2.92
N LYS A 112 -8.77 7.96 -3.39
CA LYS A 112 -9.49 8.90 -2.51
C LYS A 112 -10.34 8.11 -1.51
N THR A 113 -10.31 8.54 -0.25
CA THR A 113 -11.09 7.90 0.83
C THR A 113 -12.59 7.85 0.51
N SER A 114 -13.13 8.85 -0.19
CA SER A 114 -14.52 8.88 -0.65
C SER A 114 -14.91 7.70 -1.55
N GLU A 115 -13.96 7.07 -2.22
CA GLU A 115 -14.18 5.94 -3.13
C GLU A 115 -14.11 4.58 -2.42
N ILE A 116 -13.44 4.51 -1.27
CA ILE A 116 -13.13 3.24 -0.56
C ILE A 116 -13.48 3.26 0.93
N ALA A 117 -14.27 4.23 1.40
CA ALA A 117 -14.63 4.35 2.82
C ALA A 117 -15.21 3.07 3.42
N ASP A 118 -16.06 2.36 2.67
CA ASP A 118 -16.63 1.08 3.09
C ASP A 118 -15.60 -0.05 3.13
N GLU A 119 -14.66 -0.08 2.19
CA GLU A 119 -13.53 -1.04 2.20
C GLU A 119 -12.63 -0.80 3.43
N ILE A 120 -12.38 0.46 3.80
CA ILE A 120 -11.60 0.84 4.99
C ILE A 120 -12.32 0.43 6.29
N LEU A 121 -13.62 0.73 6.41
CA LEU A 121 -14.38 0.38 7.62
C LEU A 121 -14.51 -1.13 7.78
N PHE A 122 -14.68 -1.87 6.68
CA PHE A 122 -14.64 -3.33 6.71
C PHE A 122 -13.29 -3.84 7.19
N PHE A 123 -12.17 -3.29 6.71
CA PHE A 123 -10.85 -3.66 7.21
C PHE A 123 -10.69 -3.40 8.71
N PHE A 124 -11.15 -2.25 9.20
CA PHE A 124 -11.16 -1.96 10.64
C PHE A 124 -12.05 -2.90 11.44
N GLU A 125 -13.19 -3.33 10.91
CA GLU A 125 -14.04 -4.33 11.54
C GLU A 125 -13.29 -5.66 11.73
N GLN A 126 -12.55 -6.12 10.72
CA GLN A 126 -11.75 -7.33 10.84
C GLN A 126 -10.64 -7.20 11.89
N MET A 127 -10.00 -6.03 11.98
CA MET A 127 -9.00 -5.75 13.02
C MET A 127 -9.62 -5.67 14.41
N TYR A 128 -10.82 -5.09 14.53
CA TYR A 128 -11.56 -5.01 15.78
C TYR A 128 -11.98 -6.39 16.29
N ASN A 129 -12.50 -7.24 15.39
CA ASN A 129 -12.88 -8.62 15.71
C ASN A 129 -11.69 -9.47 16.14
N LEU A 130 -10.50 -9.20 15.59
CA LEU A 130 -9.25 -9.83 16.03
C LEU A 130 -8.82 -9.35 17.41
N ASN A 131 -8.73 -8.04 17.60
CA ASN A 131 -8.42 -7.41 18.87
C ASN A 131 -8.80 -5.91 18.83
N PRO A 132 -9.80 -5.46 19.61
CA PRO A 132 -10.24 -4.07 19.62
C PRO A 132 -9.12 -3.05 19.84
N LYS A 133 -8.07 -3.40 20.59
CA LYS A 133 -6.95 -2.50 20.90
C LYS A 133 -6.14 -2.10 19.66
N ILE A 134 -6.18 -2.88 18.57
CA ILE A 134 -5.44 -2.58 17.33
C ILE A 134 -5.90 -1.23 16.74
N ILE A 135 -7.20 -0.92 16.83
CA ILE A 135 -7.79 0.31 16.31
C ILE A 135 -8.15 1.33 17.41
N GLY A 136 -7.56 1.20 18.60
CA GLY A 136 -7.81 2.13 19.71
C GLY A 136 -9.05 1.81 20.55
N GLY A 137 -9.61 0.59 20.44
CA GLY A 137 -10.64 0.07 21.34
C GLY A 137 -12.09 0.34 20.93
N LYS A 138 -12.33 1.13 19.88
CA LYS A 138 -13.68 1.45 19.38
C LYS A 138 -13.70 1.47 17.86
N MET A 139 -14.79 0.96 17.28
CA MET A 139 -15.03 1.07 15.85
C MET A 139 -15.24 2.53 15.42
N PRO A 140 -14.48 3.04 14.43
CA PRO A 140 -14.74 4.35 13.85
C PRO A 140 -16.02 4.32 13.00
N SER A 141 -16.67 5.47 12.89
CA SER A 141 -17.78 5.66 11.94
C SER A 141 -17.27 6.30 10.65
N LYS A 142 -18.12 6.35 9.61
CA LYS A 142 -17.84 7.07 8.36
C LYS A 142 -17.47 8.55 8.58
N ALA A 143 -17.89 9.15 9.71
CA ALA A 143 -17.54 10.53 10.05
C ALA A 143 -16.04 10.76 10.23
N LEU A 144 -15.25 9.69 10.44
CA LEU A 144 -13.78 9.74 10.43
C LEU A 144 -13.24 10.37 9.13
N PHE A 145 -13.95 10.20 8.02
CA PHE A 145 -13.51 10.63 6.69
C PHE A 145 -14.10 11.96 6.23
N ASN A 146 -14.94 12.60 7.06
CA ASN A 146 -15.52 13.90 6.72
C ASN A 146 -14.45 14.98 6.89
N LEU A 147 -14.26 15.81 5.87
CA LEU A 147 -13.42 17.04 5.91
C LEU A 147 -14.16 18.24 6.48
#